data_AF-A0A6G0VRT8-F1
#
_entry.id   AF-A0A6G0VRT8-F1
#
_cell.length_a   1.000
_cell.length_b   1.000
_cell.length_c   1.000
_cell.angle_alpha   90.00
_cell.angle_beta   90.00
_cell.angle_gamma   90.00
#
_symmetry.space_group_name_H-M   'P 1'
#
loop_
_entity.id
_entity.type
_entity.pdbx_description
1 polymer ?
#
loop_
_entity_poly.entity_id
_entity_poly.type
_entity_poly.pdbx_seq_one_letter_code
_entity_poly.pdbx_strand_id
1 'polypeptide(L)'
;MTKLEIFFKCIINLQTFCEENNTTKIGLPRVDNELDKLNWEKPRAIIRYIFENSKIKVFLYVDIEYSEEEKLKIIEEFHNDSLIIMLYI
;
A
#
# COMPACT_ATOMS: atom_id res chain seq x y z
N MET A 1 4.78 -2.68 23.82
CA MET A 1 4.07 -2.56 22.52
C MET A 1 5.13 -2.49 21.44
N THR A 2 5.11 -3.41 20.49
CA THR A 2 6.12 -3.52 19.43
C THR A 2 5.88 -2.47 18.34
N LYS A 3 6.92 -2.11 17.55
CA LYS A 3 6.77 -1.17 16.42
C LYS A 3 5.68 -1.60 15.43
N LEU A 4 5.53 -2.91 15.20
CA LEU A 4 4.53 -3.48 14.30
C LEU A 4 3.10 -3.34 14.84
N GLU A 5 2.90 -3.51 16.15
CA GLU A 5 1.60 -3.29 16.80
C GLU A 5 1.17 -1.82 16.72
N ILE A 6 2.12 -0.88 16.87
CA ILE A 6 1.85 0.55 16.70
C ILE A 6 1.44 0.82 15.26
N PHE A 7 2.19 0.30 14.28
CA PHE A 7 1.85 0.44 12.87
C PHE A 7 0.45 -0.09 12.56
N PHE A 8 0.11 -1.30 13.03
CA PHE A 8 -1.21 -1.88 12.86
C PHE A 8 -2.33 -0.95 13.37
N LYS A 9 -2.18 -0.41 14.58
CA LYS A 9 -3.14 0.56 15.15
C LYS A 9 -3.23 1.85 14.34
N CYS A 10 -2.10 2.38 13.86
CA CYS A 10 -2.08 3.56 13.01
C CYS A 10 -2.87 3.33 11.72
N ILE A 11 -2.73 2.18 11.08
CA ILE A 11 -3.43 1.87 9.83
C ILE A 11 -4.94 1.66 10.07
N ILE A 12 -5.36 1.06 11.18
CA ILE A 12 -6.79 0.99 11.56
C ILE A 12 -7.37 2.40 11.70
N ASN A 13 -6.71 3.26 12.48
CA ASN A 13 -7.18 4.62 12.70
C ASN A 13 -7.25 5.41 11.39
N LEU A 14 -6.30 5.17 10.47
CA LEU A 14 -6.31 5.78 9.15
C LEU A 14 -7.52 5.30 8.32
N GLN A 15 -7.84 4.01 8.35
CA GLN A 15 -9.04 3.49 7.68
C GLN A 15 -10.30 4.15 8.24
N THR A 16 -10.48 4.16 9.57
CA THR A 16 -11.63 4.79 10.22
C THR A 16 -11.77 6.26 9.84
N PHE A 17 -10.66 7.01 9.90
CA PHE A 17 -10.64 8.41 9.48
C PHE A 17 -11.08 8.56 8.01
N CYS A 18 -10.62 7.70 7.11
CA CYS A 18 -11.02 7.76 5.71
C CYS A 18 -12.51 7.45 5.52
N GLU A 19 -13.05 6.47 6.24
CA GLU A 19 -14.48 6.12 6.20
C GLU A 19 -15.35 7.27 6.70
N GLU A 20 -14.99 7.87 7.84
CA GLU A 20 -15.70 9.03 8.43
C GLU A 20 -15.69 10.25 7.51
N ASN A 21 -14.62 10.43 6.74
CA ASN A 21 -14.45 11.56 5.83
C ASN A 21 -14.87 11.26 4.39
N ASN A 22 -15.49 10.11 4.12
CA ASN A 22 -15.87 9.66 2.77
C ASN A 22 -14.70 9.65 1.76
N THR A 23 -13.47 9.47 2.25
CA THR A 23 -12.26 9.36 1.43
C THR A 23 -12.25 8.01 0.75
N THR A 24 -12.31 7.99 -0.58
CA THR A 24 -12.36 6.75 -1.38
C THR A 24 -11.01 6.34 -1.96
N LYS A 25 -9.99 7.20 -1.84
CA LYS A 25 -8.65 6.98 -2.39
C LYS A 25 -7.60 7.61 -1.48
N ILE A 26 -6.55 6.87 -1.17
CA ILE A 26 -5.40 7.39 -0.42
C ILE A 26 -4.10 6.99 -1.09
N GLY A 27 -3.11 7.86 -1.00
CA GLY A 27 -1.73 7.58 -1.38
C GLY A 27 -0.86 7.44 -0.14
N LEU A 28 -0.02 6.42 -0.10
CA LEU A 28 0.91 6.15 0.99
C LEU A 28 2.30 5.91 0.40
N PRO A 29 3.36 6.51 0.96
CA PRO A 29 4.72 6.10 0.60
C PRO A 29 4.99 4.69 1.11
N ARG A 30 5.97 4.02 0.51
CA ARG A 30 6.55 2.81 1.10
C ARG A 30 7.03 3.16 2.51
N VAL A 31 6.57 2.38 3.48
CA VAL A 31 7.01 2.50 4.87
C VAL A 31 8.11 1.46 5.08
N ASP A 32 9.32 1.80 4.63
CA ASP A 32 10.54 1.12 5.03
C ASP A 32 11.24 1.94 6.11
N ASN A 33 11.73 1.24 7.13
CA ASN A 33 12.58 1.86 8.13
C ASN A 33 14.00 1.44 7.78
N GLU A 34 14.84 2.37 7.34
CA GLU A 34 16.24 2.10 6.96
C GLU A 34 17.03 1.36 8.07
N LEU A 35 16.60 1.52 9.33
CA LEU A 35 17.18 0.89 10.51
C LEU A 35 16.71 -0.56 10.73
N ASP A 36 15.51 -0.92 10.27
CA ASP A 36 14.92 -2.26 10.37
C ASP A 36 14.65 -2.78 8.95
N LYS A 37 15.72 -3.15 8.22
CA LYS A 37 15.69 -3.86 6.91
C LYS A 37 14.75 -5.08 6.84
N LEU A 38 14.06 -5.40 7.93
CA LEU A 38 13.02 -6.39 8.03
C LEU A 38 11.73 -5.94 7.33
N ASN A 39 11.73 -6.28 6.04
CA ASN A 39 10.61 -6.95 5.42
C ASN A 39 9.33 -6.11 5.28
N TRP A 40 9.33 -5.25 4.26
CA TRP A 40 8.18 -4.53 3.72
C TRP A 40 6.93 -5.42 3.56
N GLU A 41 7.09 -6.75 3.39
CA GLU A 41 5.96 -7.67 3.31
C GLU A 41 5.05 -7.60 4.54
N LYS A 42 5.59 -7.34 5.74
CA LYS A 42 4.77 -7.23 6.96
C LYS A 42 3.90 -5.97 6.96
N PRO A 43 4.44 -4.75 6.83
CA PRO A 43 3.62 -3.54 6.65
C PRO A 43 2.65 -3.65 5.47
N ARG A 44 3.10 -4.20 4.33
CA ARG A 44 2.26 -4.41 3.15
C ARG A 44 1.09 -5.34 3.42
N ALA A 45 1.32 -6.46 4.11
CA ALA A 45 0.27 -7.41 4.49
C ALA A 45 -0.74 -6.76 5.45
N ILE A 46 -0.29 -5.95 6.40
CA ILE A 46 -1.16 -5.20 7.32
C ILE A 46 -2.05 -4.23 6.56
N ILE A 47 -1.47 -3.41 5.67
CA ILE A 47 -2.24 -2.46 4.84
C ILE A 47 -3.26 -3.23 4.01
N ARG A 48 -2.83 -4.30 3.31
CA ARG A 48 -3.73 -5.10 2.49
C ARG A 48 -4.89 -5.69 3.30
N TYR A 49 -4.60 -6.28 4.46
CA TYR A 49 -5.61 -6.88 5.34
C TYR A 49 -6.65 -5.87 5.82
N ILE A 50 -6.20 -4.69 6.28
CA ILE A 50 -7.10 -3.68 6.84
C ILE A 50 -8.02 -3.10 5.75
N PHE A 51 -7.48 -2.84 4.55
CA PHE A 51 -8.25 -2.23 3.47
C PHE A 51 -8.99 -3.23 2.56
N GLU A 52 -8.81 -4.56 2.74
CA GLU A 52 -9.32 -5.62 1.86
C GLU A 52 -10.82 -5.52 1.55
N ASN A 53 -11.63 -5.20 2.57
CA ASN A 53 -13.09 -5.10 2.45
C ASN A 53 -13.60 -3.65 2.46
N SER A 54 -12.69 -2.68 2.33
CA SER A 54 -13.03 -1.26 2.30
C SER A 54 -13.32 -0.80 0.87
N LYS A 55 -14.11 0.27 0.72
CA LYS A 55 -14.28 0.96 -0.57
C LYS A 55 -13.09 1.87 -0.92
N ILE A 56 -12.06 1.90 -0.08
CA ILE A 56 -10.94 2.81 -0.15
C ILE A 56 -9.85 2.17 -1.01
N LYS A 57 -9.47 2.83 -2.10
CA LYS A 57 -8.34 2.40 -2.92
C LYS A 57 -7.05 2.97 -2.34
N VAL A 58 -6.09 2.11 -2.04
CA VAL A 58 -4.78 2.49 -1.50
C VAL A 58 -3.75 2.46 -2.62
N PHE A 59 -3.07 3.58 -2.84
CA PHE A 59 -1.96 3.71 -3.75
C PHE A 59 -0.64 3.73 -2.98
N LEU A 60 0.24 2.76 -3.23
CA LEU A 60 1.57 2.68 -2.63
C LEU A 60 2.63 3.26 -3.56
N TYR A 61 3.24 4.37 -3.17
CA TYR A 61 4.37 4.95 -3.91
C TYR A 61 5.67 4.28 -3.45
N VAL A 62 6.41 3.74 -4.42
CA VAL A 62 7.75 3.19 -4.20
C VAL A 62 8.75 4.09 -4.91
N ASP A 63 9.82 4.47 -4.22
CA ASP A 63 10.94 5.22 -4.81
C ASP A 63 11.79 4.30 -5.69
N ILE A 64 11.19 3.80 -6.77
CA ILE A 64 11.85 2.99 -7.77
C ILE A 64 11.59 3.69 -9.11
N GLU A 65 12.63 4.31 -9.66
CA GLU A 65 12.62 4.79 -11.03
C GLU A 65 12.70 3.58 -11.96
N TYR A 66 11.54 3.08 -12.38
CA TYR A 66 11.46 2.07 -13.43
C TYR A 66 11.70 2.72 -14.79
N SER A 67 12.50 2.08 -15.63
CA SER A 67 12.53 2.38 -17.06
C SER A 67 11.16 2.10 -17.70
N GLU A 68 10.87 2.73 -18.84
CA GLU A 68 9.60 2.51 -19.57
C GLU A 68 9.38 1.02 -19.90
N GLU A 69 10.45 0.29 -20.18
CA GLU A 69 10.42 -1.15 -20.47
C GLU A 69 10.02 -1.98 -19.24
N GLU A 70 10.50 -1.61 -18.05
CA GLU A 70 10.13 -2.26 -16.79
C GLU A 70 8.69 -1.94 -16.40
N LYS A 71 8.25 -0.69 -16.62
CA LYS A 71 6.83 -0.32 -16.41
C LYS A 71 5.91 -1.17 -17.26
N LEU A 72 6.23 -1.35 -18.55
CA LEU A 72 5.43 -2.17 -19.47
C LEU A 72 5.38 -3.63 -19.03
N LYS A 73 6.50 -4.21 -18.59
CA LYS A 73 6.53 -5.59 -18.07
C LYS A 73 5.69 -5.76 -16.80
N ILE A 74 5.75 -4.81 -15.88
CA ILE A 74 4.91 -4.82 -14.67
C ILE A 74 3.44 -4.74 -15.07
N ILE A 75 3.07 -3.85 -16.01
CA ILE A 75 1.69 -3.76 -16.49
C ILE A 75 1.24 -5.10 -17.12
N GLU A 76 2.06 -5.72 -17.95
CA GLU A 76 1.75 -7.02 -18.58
C GLU A 76 1.60 -8.17 -17.56
N GLU A 77 2.50 -8.25 -16.57
CA GLU A 77 2.44 -9.25 -15.51
C GLU A 77 1.19 -9.08 -14.63
N PHE A 78 0.85 -7.84 -14.26
CA PHE A 78 -0.28 -7.55 -13.39
C PHE A 78 -1.64 -7.51 -14.11
N HIS A 79 -1.68 -7.36 -15.44
CA HIS A 79 -2.91 -7.51 -16.22
C HIS A 79 -3.42 -8.97 -16.25
N ASN A 80 -2.57 -9.95 -15.95
CA ASN A 80 -2.95 -11.36 -15.89
C ASN A 80 -3.43 -11.80 -14.49
N ASP A 81 -3.13 -11.05 -13.42
CA ASP A 81 -3.60 -11.31 -12.06
C ASP A 81 -4.65 -10.25 -11.66
N SER A 82 -5.94 -10.64 -11.71
CA SER A 82 -7.12 -9.77 -11.64
C SER A 82 -7.38 -8.99 -10.33
N LEU A 83 -6.38 -8.71 -9.49
CA LEU A 83 -6.56 -7.94 -8.26
C LEU A 83 -5.37 -6.99 -8.02
N ILE A 84 -5.51 -5.74 -8.51
CA ILE A 84 -5.05 -4.46 -7.92
C ILE A 84 -4.79 -3.45 -9.06
N ILE A 85 -5.63 -2.40 -9.16
CA ILE A 85 -5.41 -1.26 -10.08
C ILE A 85 -4.63 -0.19 -9.32
N MET A 86 -3.34 -0.02 -9.65
CA MET A 86 -2.50 1.12 -9.24
C MET A 86 -2.37 2.08 -10.43
N LEU A 87 -2.80 3.33 -10.25
CA LEU A 87 -2.64 4.40 -11.26
C LEU A 87 -1.39 5.20 -10.93
N TYR A 88 -0.46 5.19 -11.86
CA TYR A 88 0.77 5.96 -11.89
C TYR A 88 0.47 7.37 -12.43
N ILE A 89 0.58 8.39 -11.58
CA ILE A 89 0.78 9.79 -11.99
C ILE A 89 1.81 10.40 -11.03
#